data_AF-A0A6M3XVU4-F1
#
_entry.id   AF-A0A6M3XVU4-F1
#
_cell.length_a   1.000
_cell.length_b   1.000
_cell.length_c   1.000
_cell.angle_alpha   90.00
_cell.angle_beta   90.00
_cell.angle_gamma   90.00
#
_symmetry.space_group_name_H-M   'P 1'
#
loop_
_entity.id
_entity.type
_entity.pdbx_description
1 polymer ?
#
loop_
_entity_poly.entity_id
_entity_poly.type
_entity_poly.pdbx_seq_one_letter_code
_entity_poly.pdbx_strand_id
1 'polypeptide(L)'
;MGTNYYLRKGICKECEHPKEELHIGKSSCGWTFIFQAHDEPFIHSANDWKNELPKGRIFDEYGEEISEDDFWKMVKDKEKAKHDLAEDYSDENDWLDSEGNSFTRREFS
;
A
#
# COMPACT_ATOMS: atom_id res chain seq x y z
N MET A 1 -11.33 3.94 -11.79
CA MET A 1 -10.84 2.57 -11.52
C MET A 1 -9.53 2.73 -10.76
N GLY A 2 -9.48 2.19 -9.55
CA GLY A 2 -8.24 2.09 -8.78
C GLY A 2 -8.03 0.63 -8.39
N THR A 3 -6.79 0.26 -8.11
CA THR A 3 -6.39 -1.10 -7.75
C THR A 3 -5.86 -1.09 -6.33
N ASN A 4 -6.43 -1.94 -5.47
CA ASN A 4 -5.94 -2.17 -4.11
C ASN A 4 -4.81 -3.21 -4.13
N TYR A 5 -3.87 -3.09 -3.18
CA TYR A 5 -2.72 -3.98 -3.04
C TYR A 5 -2.66 -4.52 -1.62
N TYR A 6 -2.34 -5.80 -1.48
CA TYR A 6 -2.39 -6.53 -0.22
C TYR A 6 -1.09 -7.29 0.03
N LEU A 7 -0.61 -7.27 1.27
CA LEU A 7 0.49 -8.10 1.74
C LEU A 7 -0.10 -9.35 2.41
N ARG A 8 0.15 -10.51 1.83
CA ARG A 8 -0.30 -11.81 2.34
C ARG A 8 0.86 -12.55 3.01
N LYS A 9 0.66 -12.98 4.27
CA LYS A 9 1.66 -13.72 5.05
C LYS A 9 1.17 -15.10 5.43
N GLY A 10 2.13 -16.02 5.61
CA GLY A 10 1.86 -17.38 6.07
C GLY A 10 0.96 -18.19 5.13
N ILE A 11 1.05 -17.96 3.82
CA ILE A 11 0.20 -18.60 2.81
C ILE A 11 0.32 -20.12 2.90
N CYS A 12 -0.83 -20.77 3.07
CA CYS A 12 -0.93 -22.22 3.12
C CYS A 12 -0.60 -22.83 1.76
N LYS A 13 0.29 -23.83 1.73
CA LYS A 13 0.69 -24.50 0.48
C LYS A 13 -0.42 -25.38 -0.13
N GLU A 14 -1.41 -25.78 0.66
CA GLU A 14 -2.46 -26.71 0.23
C GLU A 14 -3.74 -25.98 -0.23
N CYS A 15 -4.11 -24.88 0.44
CA CYS A 15 -5.34 -24.15 0.13
C CYS A 15 -5.11 -22.71 -0.32
N GLU A 16 -3.86 -22.26 -0.43
CA GLU A 16 -3.47 -20.92 -0.90
C GLU A 16 -4.03 -19.75 -0.08
N HIS A 17 -4.65 -20.04 1.07
CA HIS A 17 -5.18 -19.01 1.96
C HIS A 17 -4.05 -18.42 2.83
N PRO A 18 -3.97 -17.08 2.94
CA PRO A 18 -3.07 -16.42 3.87
C PRO A 18 -3.57 -16.56 5.31
N LYS A 19 -2.63 -16.57 6.27
CA LYS A 19 -2.97 -16.43 7.69
C LYS A 19 -3.30 -15.00 8.07
N GLU A 20 -2.61 -14.07 7.43
CA GLU A 20 -2.72 -12.64 7.66
C GLU A 20 -2.69 -11.93 6.31
N GLU A 21 -3.58 -10.96 6.13
CA GLU A 21 -3.65 -10.09 4.97
C GLU A 21 -3.68 -8.65 5.47
N LEU A 22 -2.72 -7.84 5.02
CA LEU A 22 -2.66 -6.41 5.32
C LEU A 22 -2.90 -5.63 4.04
N HIS A 23 -3.82 -4.67 4.09
CA HIS A 23 -4.02 -3.75 2.98
C HIS A 23 -2.83 -2.79 2.89
N ILE A 24 -2.06 -2.83 1.80
CA ILE A 24 -0.90 -1.95 1.59
C ILE A 24 -1.36 -0.55 1.21
N GLY A 25 -2.41 -0.47 0.38
CA GLY A 25 -2.94 0.78 -0.13
C GLY A 25 -3.47 0.65 -1.54
N LYS A 26 -3.72 1.80 -2.17
CA LYS A 26 -4.46 1.91 -3.42
C LYS A 26 -3.72 2.74 -4.46
N SER A 27 -3.69 2.22 -5.69
CA SER A 27 -3.29 2.95 -6.89
C SER A 27 -4.53 3.47 -7.60
N SER A 28 -4.69 4.80 -7.72
CA SER A 28 -5.80 5.40 -8.48
C SER A 28 -5.30 6.18 -9.70
N CYS A 29 -6.12 6.25 -10.75
CA CYS A 29 -5.75 6.94 -11.98
C CYS A 29 -5.65 8.46 -11.74
N GLY A 30 -4.47 9.04 -12.01
CA GLY A 30 -4.20 10.47 -11.81
C GLY A 30 -3.76 10.86 -10.41
N TRP A 31 -3.66 9.89 -9.49
CA TRP A 31 -3.26 10.09 -8.09
C TRP A 31 -1.90 9.46 -7.79
N THR A 32 -1.19 10.01 -6.81
CA THR A 32 -0.06 9.34 -6.17
C THR A 32 -0.53 8.03 -5.55
N PHE A 33 0.40 7.11 -5.26
CA PHE A 33 0.01 5.90 -4.54
C PHE A 33 -0.40 6.29 -3.12
N ILE A 34 -1.57 5.80 -2.68
CA ILE A 34 -2.10 6.13 -1.37
C ILE A 34 -1.88 4.93 -0.47
N PHE A 35 -0.94 5.04 0.46
CA PHE A 35 -0.64 3.99 1.41
C PHE A 35 -1.68 3.93 2.54
N GLN A 36 -1.99 2.72 2.96
CA GLN A 36 -2.75 2.46 4.17
C GLN A 36 -1.78 2.42 5.36
N ALA A 37 -2.11 3.17 6.40
CA ALA A 37 -1.47 3.04 7.70
C ALA A 37 -2.17 1.99 8.56
N HIS A 38 -1.37 1.32 9.40
CA HIS A 38 -1.84 0.32 10.36
C HIS A 38 -1.27 0.64 11.74
N ASP A 39 -2.11 0.60 12.78
CA ASP A 39 -1.63 0.73 14.16
C ASP A 39 -1.11 -0.62 14.69
N GLU A 40 -1.64 -1.75 14.20
CA GLU A 40 -1.21 -3.11 14.55
C GLU A 40 -1.21 -4.05 13.33
N PRO A 41 -0.03 -4.44 12.78
CA PRO A 41 1.32 -3.97 13.16
C PRO A 41 1.51 -2.47 12.84
N PHE A 42 2.37 -1.79 13.60
CA PHE A 42 2.63 -0.36 13.43
C PHE A 42 3.35 -0.07 12.09
N ILE A 43 2.62 0.49 11.14
CA ILE A 43 3.10 0.83 9.79
C ILE A 43 2.55 2.21 9.43
N HIS A 44 3.39 3.24 9.45
CA HIS A 44 2.98 4.64 9.24
C HIS A 44 3.81 5.37 8.19
N SER A 45 4.78 4.68 7.58
CA SER A 45 5.73 5.25 6.63
C SER A 45 6.09 4.25 5.55
N ALA A 46 6.58 4.74 4.40
CA ALA A 46 7.02 3.87 3.31
C ALA A 46 8.20 2.98 3.76
N ASN A 47 9.06 3.49 4.63
CA ASN A 47 10.13 2.72 5.26
C ASN A 47 9.61 1.56 6.12
N ASP A 48 8.48 1.71 6.81
CA ASP A 48 7.87 0.61 7.57
C ASP A 48 7.40 -0.48 6.60
N TRP A 49 6.75 -0.10 5.50
CA TRP A 49 6.39 -1.04 4.43
C TRP A 49 7.61 -1.73 3.82
N LYS A 50 8.72 -1.02 3.55
CA LYS A 50 9.98 -1.64 3.06
C LYS A 50 10.51 -2.74 3.99
N ASN A 51 10.24 -2.65 5.30
CA ASN A 51 10.61 -3.69 6.27
C ASN A 51 9.56 -4.81 6.39
N GLU A 52 8.30 -4.53 6.04
CA GLU A 52 7.19 -5.47 6.20
C GLU A 52 6.93 -6.33 4.95
N LEU A 53 7.05 -5.75 3.75
CA LEU A 53 6.81 -6.43 2.47
C LEU A 53 7.65 -7.72 2.30
N PRO A 54 8.95 -7.78 2.69
CA PRO A 54 9.76 -8.99 2.55
C PRO A 54 9.29 -10.17 3.43
N LYS A 55 8.39 -9.92 4.41
CA LYS A 55 7.85 -10.96 5.31
C LYS A 55 6.68 -11.72 4.69
N GLY A 56 6.22 -11.31 3.51
CA GLY A 56 5.07 -11.92 2.83
C GLY A 56 5.20 -11.85 1.32
N ARG A 57 4.05 -11.89 0.64
CA ARG A 57 3.92 -11.75 -0.81
C ARG A 57 2.88 -10.69 -1.11
N ILE A 58 3.15 -9.86 -2.12
CA ILE A 58 2.28 -8.77 -2.53
C ILE A 58 1.31 -9.29 -3.57
N PHE A 59 0.04 -8.97 -3.42
CA PHE A 59 -1.02 -9.29 -4.37
C PHE A 59 -1.79 -8.03 -4.73
N ASP A 60 -2.26 -7.95 -5.96
CA ASP A 60 -3.27 -6.96 -6.33
C ASP A 60 -4.70 -7.41 -5.95
N GLU A 61 -5.67 -6.53 -6.16
CA GLU A 61 -7.10 -6.78 -5.94
C GLU A 61 -7.65 -7.99 -6.71
N TYR A 62 -7.03 -8.36 -7.83
CA TYR A 62 -7.43 -9.49 -8.66
C TYR A 62 -6.74 -10.80 -8.26
N GLY A 63 -5.85 -10.75 -7.26
CA GLY A 63 -5.09 -11.90 -6.77
C GLY A 63 -3.84 -12.22 -7.60
N GLU A 64 -3.37 -11.29 -8.43
CA GLU A 64 -2.09 -11.43 -9.14
C GLU A 64 -0.92 -11.11 -8.19
N GLU A 65 0.07 -12.00 -8.12
CA GLU A 65 1.27 -11.80 -7.30
C GLU A 65 2.20 -10.77 -7.98
N ILE A 66 2.59 -9.74 -7.23
CA ILE A 66 3.48 -8.67 -7.71
C ILE A 66 4.79 -8.73 -6.93
N SER A 67 5.91 -8.58 -7.63
CA SER A 67 7.23 -8.53 -7.00
C SER A 67 7.44 -7.20 -6.27
N GLU A 68 8.22 -7.21 -5.20
CA GLU A 68 8.53 -5.99 -4.44
C GLU A 68 9.15 -4.89 -5.32
N ASP A 69 10.03 -5.24 -6.24
CA ASP A 69 10.64 -4.30 -7.19
C ASP A 69 9.61 -3.63 -8.10
N ASP A 70 8.70 -4.42 -8.70
CA ASP A 70 7.62 -3.92 -9.55
C ASP A 70 6.64 -3.04 -8.76
N PHE A 71 6.33 -3.42 -7.53
CA PHE A 71 5.49 -2.62 -6.65
C PHE A 71 6.13 -1.24 -6.38
N TRP A 72 7.39 -1.18 -5.94
CA TRP A 72 8.07 0.09 -5.66
C TRP A 72 8.31 0.91 -6.92
N LYS A 73 8.55 0.25 -8.06
CA LYS A 73 8.66 0.93 -9.36
C LYS A 73 7.34 1.58 -9.76
N MET A 74 6.21 0.91 -9.52
CA MET A 74 4.88 1.46 -9.73
C MET A 74 4.62 2.65 -8.81
N VAL A 75 4.88 2.52 -7.50
CA VAL A 75 4.77 3.64 -6.53
C VAL A 75 5.55 4.86 -7.02
N LYS A 76 6.81 4.64 -7.41
CA LYS A 76 7.70 5.69 -7.91
C LYS A 76 7.24 6.35 -9.21
N ASP A 77 6.65 5.58 -10.13
CA ASP A 77 6.06 6.14 -11.35
C ASP A 77 4.89 7.09 -11.03
N LYS A 78 4.13 6.76 -9.98
CA LYS A 78 2.98 7.56 -9.53
C LYS A 78 3.33 8.79 -8.70
N GLU A 79 4.55 8.95 -8.20
CA GLU A 79 4.99 10.18 -7.51
C GLU A 79 4.79 11.44 -8.38
N LYS A 80 4.76 11.29 -9.71
CA LYS A 80 4.55 12.40 -10.66
C LYS A 80 3.07 12.66 -10.99
N ALA A 81 2.15 12.00 -10.29
CA ALA A 81 0.74 12.21 -10.48
C ALA A 81 0.32 13.63 -10.12
N LYS A 82 -0.86 14.04 -10.60
CA LYS A 82 -1.35 15.42 -10.43
C LYS A 82 -2.02 15.67 -9.08
N HIS A 83 -2.50 14.60 -8.45
CA HIS A 83 -3.25 14.66 -7.22
C HIS A 83 -2.55 13.83 -6.16
N ASP A 84 -2.43 14.39 -4.97
CA ASP A 84 -1.92 13.73 -3.79
C ASP A 84 -2.95 13.84 -2.67
N LEU A 85 -3.26 12.73 -1.99
CA LEU A 85 -4.36 12.72 -1.02
C LEU A 85 -4.07 13.62 0.18
N ALA A 86 -2.86 13.49 0.74
CA ALA A 86 -2.47 14.27 1.91
C ALA A 86 -2.35 15.76 1.56
N GLU A 87 -1.94 16.12 0.35
CA GLU A 87 -1.89 17.52 -0.09
C GLU A 87 -3.26 18.11 -0.45
N ASP A 88 -4.08 17.43 -1.27
CA ASP A 88 -5.37 17.97 -1.75
C ASP A 88 -6.45 17.95 -0.64
N TYR A 89 -6.44 16.94 0.24
CA TYR A 89 -7.53 16.67 1.19
C TYR A 89 -7.06 16.53 2.64
N SER A 90 -5.93 17.15 3.01
CA SER A 90 -5.32 17.15 4.35
C SER A 90 -6.36 17.11 5.48
N ASP A 91 -6.60 15.91 6.02
CA ASP A 91 -7.42 15.65 7.20
C ASP A 91 -6.53 15.17 8.35
N GLU A 92 -7.07 15.08 9.56
CA GLU A 92 -6.34 14.53 10.72
C GLU A 92 -5.86 13.08 10.54
N ASN A 93 -6.41 12.39 9.53
CA ASN A 93 -6.11 11.00 9.20
C ASN A 93 -5.13 10.81 8.05
N ASP A 94 -4.70 11.90 7.40
CA ASP A 94 -3.91 11.87 6.17
C ASP A 94 -2.59 12.63 6.37
N TRP A 95 -1.46 12.06 5.94
CA TRP A 95 -0.16 12.72 6.06
C TRP A 95 0.81 12.29 4.96
N LEU A 96 1.84 13.11 4.76
CA LEU A 96 3.01 12.75 3.98
C LEU A 96 4.09 12.18 4.91
N ASP A 97 4.65 11.04 4.53
CA ASP A 97 5.87 10.51 5.13
C ASP A 97 7.09 11.38 4.77
N SER A 98 8.23 11.14 5.43
CA SER A 98 9.49 11.86 5.17
C SER A 98 10.01 11.72 3.73
N GLU A 99 9.63 10.66 3.01
CA GLU A 99 9.94 10.49 1.59
C GLU A 99 8.88 11.12 0.65
N GLY A 100 7.86 11.79 1.19
CA GLY A 100 6.79 12.45 0.40
C GLY A 100 5.68 11.50 -0.06
N ASN A 101 5.58 10.30 0.53
CA ASN A 101 4.51 9.36 0.22
C ASN A 101 3.22 9.70 0.98
N SER A 102 2.09 9.63 0.29
CA SER A 102 0.76 9.81 0.88
C SER A 102 0.31 8.62 1.72
N PHE A 103 -0.07 8.86 2.97
CA PHE A 103 -0.64 7.88 3.88
C PHE A 103 -2.02 8.29 4.37
N THR A 104 -2.88 7.30 4.61
CA THR A 104 -4.17 7.48 5.26
C THR A 104 -4.45 6.36 6.26
N ARG A 105 -5.14 6.69 7.36
CA ARG A 105 -5.76 5.70 8.26
C ARG A 105 -7.12 5.21 7.76
N ARG A 106 -7.72 5.90 6.80
CA ARG A 106 -9.07 5.57 6.33
C ARG A 106 -9.02 4.27 5.55
N GLU A 107 -9.93 3.35 5.86
CA GLU A 107 -10.10 2.16 5.05
C GLU A 107 -10.71 2.55 3.70
N PHE A 108 -10.12 2.04 2.62
CA PHE A 108 -10.67 2.23 1.27
C PHE A 108 -11.80 1.24 1.06
N SER A 109 -13.01 1.76 0.81
CA SER A 109 -14.18 0.95 0.44
C SER A 109 -14.19 0.54 -1.04
#